data_AF-A0A8T4QKQ3-F1
#
_entry.id   AF-A0A8T4QKQ3-F1
#
_cell.length_a   1.000
_cell.length_b   1.000
_cell.length_c   1.000
_cell.angle_alpha   90.00
_cell.angle_beta   90.00
_cell.angle_gamma   90.00
#
_symmetry.space_group_name_H-M   'P 1'
#
loop_
_entity.id
_entity.type
_entity.pdbx_description
1 polymer ?
#
loop_
_entity_poly.entity_id
_entity_poly.type
_entity_poly.pdbx_seq_one_letter_code
_entity_poly.pdbx_strand_id
1 'polypeptide(L)' 'MVKFPEAEIRKFRNVFVCRKCKTKIKAPNMKIIQGKISCRRCGGKAFKSVRKK' A
#
# COMPACT_ATOMS: atom_id res chain seq x y z
N MET A 1 7.27 8.46 22.93
CA MET A 1 6.07 8.40 22.05
C MET A 1 5.53 6.99 22.08
N VAL A 2 4.38 6.77 22.73
CA VAL A 2 3.80 5.43 22.91
C VAL A 2 3.38 4.89 21.53
N LYS A 3 3.85 3.69 21.19
CA LYS A 3 3.49 3.02 19.93
C LYS A 3 2.12 2.37 20.10
N PHE A 4 1.08 3.03 19.61
CA PHE A 4 -0.28 2.48 19.63
C PHE A 4 -0.46 1.45 18.51
N PRO A 5 -0.94 0.23 18.81
CA PRO A 5 -1.16 -0.81 17.81
C PRO A 5 -2.16 -0.37 16.72
N GLU A 6 -3.15 0.46 17.05
CA GLU A 6 -4.11 0.99 16.06
C GLU A 6 -3.47 1.95 15.06
N ALA A 7 -2.47 2.72 15.49
CA ALA A 7 -1.74 3.62 14.60
C ALA A 7 -0.93 2.84 13.56
N GLU A 8 -0.43 1.65 13.93
CA GLU A 8 0.31 0.77 13.02
C GLU A 8 -0.62 0.15 11.97
N ILE A 9 -1.80 -0.29 12.39
CA ILE A 9 -2.82 -0.81 11.48
C ILE A 9 -3.23 0.26 10.47
N ARG A 10 -3.46 1.51 10.91
CA ARG A 10 -3.86 2.61 10.02
C ARG A 10 -2.79 2.96 8.98
N LYS A 11 -1.52 2.90 9.37
CA LYS A 11 -0.38 3.36 8.54
C LYS A 11 0.20 2.28 7.63
N PHE A 12 0.19 1.02 8.05
CA PHE A 12 0.94 -0.05 7.37
C PHE A 12 0.05 -1.17 6.83
N ARG A 13 -1.05 -1.51 7.50
CA ARG A 13 -1.89 -2.66 7.07
C ARG A 13 -2.56 -2.35 5.74
N ASN A 14 -2.30 -3.19 4.74
CA ASN A 14 -2.87 -3.08 3.39
C ASN A 14 -2.57 -1.77 2.67
N VAL A 15 -1.56 -1.00 3.12
CA VAL A 15 -1.15 0.25 2.47
C VAL A 15 0.01 -0.04 1.53
N PHE A 16 -0.18 0.28 0.27
CA PHE A 16 0.80 0.09 -0.78
C PHE A 16 1.07 1.40 -1.50
N VAL A 17 2.29 1.56 -2.00
CA VAL A 17 2.74 2.74 -2.73
C VAL A 17 3.02 2.32 -4.17
N CYS A 18 2.50 3.04 -5.15
CA CYS A 18 2.85 2.77 -6.54
C CYS A 18 4.35 3.05 -6.79
N ARG A 19 5.05 2.17 -7.52
CA ARG A 19 6.47 2.38 -7.85
C ARG A 19 6.69 3.58 -8.78
N LYS A 20 5.75 3.86 -9.70
CA LYS A 20 5.86 4.94 -10.69
C LYS A 20 5.52 6.30 -10.09
N CYS A 21 4.28 6.47 -9.65
CA CYS A 21 3.75 7.77 -9.23
C CYS A 21 3.75 8.00 -7.70
N LYS A 22 4.30 7.06 -6.92
CA LYS A 22 4.38 7.14 -5.43
C LYS A 22 3.04 7.33 -4.71
N THR A 23 1.92 7.11 -5.42
CA THR A 23 0.58 7.26 -4.84
C THR A 23 0.28 6.10 -3.90
N LYS A 24 -0.32 6.40 -2.74
CA LYS A 24 -0.72 5.40 -1.75
C LYS A 24 -2.09 4.82 -2.09
N ILE A 25 -2.25 3.52 -1.94
CA ILE A 25 -3.52 2.81 -2.11
C ILE A 25 -3.72 1.85 -0.94
N LYS A 26 -4.97 1.74 -0.48
CA LYS A 26 -5.39 0.69 0.44
C LYS A 26 -6.05 -0.43 -0.35
N ALA A 27 -5.47 -1.62 -0.28
CA ALA A 27 -5.95 -2.75 -1.04
C ALA A 27 -5.56 -4.08 -0.38
N PRO A 28 -6.35 -5.15 -0.55
CA PRO A 28 -5.99 -6.46 -0.03
C PRO A 28 -4.74 -7.00 -0.76
N ASN A 29 -3.80 -7.53 0.01
CA ASN A 29 -2.51 -8.01 -0.48
C ASN A 29 -2.65 -8.99 -1.67
N MET A 30 -3.60 -9.93 -1.57
CA MET A 30 -3.86 -10.93 -2.61
C MET A 30 -4.19 -10.31 -3.97
N LYS A 31 -4.98 -9.24 -4.02
CA LYS A 31 -5.33 -8.58 -5.29
C LYS A 31 -4.16 -7.83 -5.91
N ILE A 32 -3.21 -7.35 -5.10
CA ILE A 32 -1.98 -6.70 -5.58
C ILE A 32 -1.01 -7.74 -6.13
N ILE A 33 -0.82 -8.86 -5.43
CA ILE A 33 0.02 -9.98 -5.89
C ILE A 33 -0.55 -10.53 -7.21
N GLN A 34 -1.87 -10.68 -7.31
CA GLN A 34 -2.55 -11.10 -8.55
C GLN A 34 -2.59 -10.02 -9.65
N GLY A 35 -2.08 -8.80 -9.41
CA GLY A 35 -2.07 -7.73 -10.42
C GLY A 35 -3.46 -7.23 -10.85
N LYS A 36 -4.50 -7.50 -10.06
CA LYS A 36 -5.90 -7.12 -10.34
C LYS A 36 -6.21 -5.66 -10.02
N ILE A 37 -5.30 -4.97 -9.33
CA ILE A 37 -5.43 -3.57 -8.97
C ILE A 37 -4.52 -2.74 -9.86
N SER A 38 -5.08 -1.71 -10.48
CA SER A 38 -4.33 -0.69 -11.20
C SER A 38 -4.18 0.57 -10.34
N CYS A 39 -3.09 1.30 -10.56
CA CYS A 39 -2.93 2.59 -9.92
C CYS A 39 -3.89 3.61 -10.52
N ARG A 40 -4.65 4.31 -9.67
CA ARG A 40 -5.65 5.33 -10.07
C ARG A 40 -5.10 6.48 -10.91
N ARG A 41 -3.81 6.80 -10.79
CA ARG A 41 -3.18 7.92 -11.52
C ARG A 41 -2.44 7.52 -12.78
N CYS A 42 -1.71 6.41 -12.75
CA CYS A 42 -0.79 6.05 -13.83
C CYS A 42 -1.09 4.69 -14.47
N GLY A 43 -2.17 4.01 -14.07
CA GLY A 43 -2.57 2.69 -14.58
C GLY A 43 -1.64 1.53 -14.21
N GLY A 44 -0.44 1.81 -13.68
CA GLY A 44 0.56 0.80 -13.36
C GLY A 44 0.11 -0.19 -12.29
N LYS A 45 0.51 -1.45 -12.45
CA LYS A 45 0.21 -2.56 -11.52
C LYS A 45 1.34 -2.83 -10.51
N ALA A 46 2.45 -2.10 -10.63
CA ALA A 46 3.62 -2.28 -9.77
C ALA A 46 3.48 -1.44 -8.49
N PHE A 47 3.26 -2.13 -7.36
CA PHE A 47 3.19 -1.52 -6.04
C PHE A 47 4.30 -2.03 -5.11
N LYS A 48 4.67 -1.23 -4.11
CA LYS A 48 5.57 -1.58 -3.00
C LYS A 48 4.81 -1.49 -1.68
N SER A 49 5.07 -2.39 -0.74
CA SER A 49 4.53 -2.30 0.61
C SER A 49 5.20 -1.15 1.39
N VAL A 50 4.46 -0.52 2.29
CA VAL A 50 5.03 0.45 3.23
C VAL A 50 5.69 -0.34 4.37
N ARG A 51 7.03 -0.30 4.45
CA ARG A 51 7.76 -0.94 5.55
C ARG A 51 7.65 -0.10 6.83
N LYS A 52 7.46 -0.79 7.95
CA LYS A 52 7.61 -0.23 9.30
C LYS A 52 9.10 0.08 9.52
N LYS A 53 9.42 1.26 10.06
CA LYS A 53 10.78 1.66 10.47
C LYS A 53 10.89 1.50 11.98
#